data_AF-A0A1T5DCE4-F1
#
_entry.id   AF-A0A1T5DCE4-F1
#
_cell.length_a   1.000
_cell.length_b   1.000
_cell.length_c   1.000
_cell.angle_alpha   90.00
_cell.angle_beta   90.00
_cell.angle_gamma   90.00
#
_symmetry.space_group_name_H-M   'P 1'
#
loop_
_entity.id
_entity.type
_entity.pdbx_description
1 polymer ?
#
loop_
_entity_poly.entity_id
_entity_poly.type
_entity_poly.pdbx_seq_one_letter_code
_entity_poly.pdbx_strand_id
1 'polypeptide(L)'
;MSEISTEQMTRLKGQFSAKYGIEMDDWSAMVMTEISERFMFLTSEVNRSVIQIDEAAKNIKGKVNQINFRNNNEAIIFGIGLSLPFAAMGTLISAMVFWYSTTTREYEVRKQLIEDYRNAPSYAKLMKNGKVIEHEGHQYLVMGKADQKSGDVFIGQEYIADGNLGRILIPLGKK
;
A
#
# COMPACT_ATOMS: atom_id res chain seq x y z
N MET A 1 52.17 28.33 10.65
CA MET A 1 53.33 27.45 10.90
C MET A 1 53.45 27.35 12.41
N SER A 2 53.09 26.20 12.99
CA SER A 2 53.40 25.92 14.39
C SER A 2 54.92 25.82 14.51
N GLU A 3 55.52 26.54 15.45
CA GLU A 3 56.94 26.39 15.76
C GLU A 3 57.17 24.97 16.29
N ILE A 4 57.85 24.16 15.48
CA ILE A 4 58.30 22.83 15.89
C ILE A 4 59.35 23.03 17.00
N SER A 5 59.15 22.36 18.15
CA SER A 5 60.06 22.48 19.28
C SER A 5 61.46 21.99 18.90
N THR A 6 62.47 22.83 19.17
CA THR A 6 63.89 22.51 18.96
C THR A 6 64.33 21.24 19.67
N GLU A 7 63.68 20.89 20.78
CA GLU A 7 63.92 19.67 21.53
C GLU A 7 63.49 18.42 20.74
N GLN A 8 62.32 18.47 20.09
CA GLN A 8 61.81 17.35 19.28
C GLN A 8 62.70 17.11 18.07
N MET A 9 63.15 18.18 17.41
CA MET A 9 64.05 18.11 16.27
C MET A 9 65.41 17.53 16.67
N THR A 10 65.97 17.94 17.81
CA THR A 10 67.24 17.42 18.33
C THR A 10 67.12 15.93 18.70
N ARG A 11 66.02 15.53 19.33
CA ARG A 11 65.76 14.13 19.68
C ARG A 11 65.64 13.26 18.43
N LEU A 12 64.99 13.75 17.39
CA LEU A 12 64.79 13.02 16.14
C LEU A 12 66.10 12.87 15.36
N LYS A 13 66.90 13.94 15.27
CA LYS A 13 68.26 13.88 14.70
C LYS A 13 69.15 12.89 15.46
N GLY A 14 69.10 12.90 16.80
CA GLY A 14 69.86 11.97 17.64
C GLY A 14 69.46 10.51 17.43
N GLN A 15 68.16 10.22 17.38
CA GLN A 15 67.67 8.86 17.11
C GLN A 15 68.01 8.38 15.70
N PHE A 16 67.93 9.27 14.70
CA PHE A 16 68.28 8.94 13.32
C PHE A 16 69.79 8.66 13.17
N SER A 17 70.63 9.54 13.73
CA SER A 17 72.08 9.38 13.73
C SER A 17 72.51 8.11 14.45
N ALA A 18 71.89 7.77 15.58
CA ALA A 18 72.14 6.51 16.28
C ALA A 18 71.72 5.26 15.46
N LYS A 19 70.67 5.36 14.63
CA LYS A 19 70.14 4.22 13.86
C LYS A 19 70.86 4.00 12.53
N TYR A 20 71.27 5.07 11.86
CA TYR A 20 71.81 5.01 10.50
C TYR A 20 73.28 5.46 10.41
N GLY A 21 73.87 5.96 11.50
CA GLY A 21 75.27 6.41 11.53
C GLY A 21 75.54 7.67 10.71
N ILE A 22 74.50 8.38 10.28
CA ILE A 22 74.57 9.57 9.43
C ILE A 22 73.83 10.71 10.12
N GLU A 23 74.43 11.89 10.14
CA GLU A 23 73.81 13.08 10.71
C GLU A 23 72.69 13.59 9.79
N MET A 24 71.52 13.83 10.37
CA MET A 24 70.33 14.22 9.62
C MET A 24 70.27 15.74 9.48
N ASP A 25 70.05 16.22 8.26
CA ASP A 25 69.93 17.64 8.00
C ASP A 25 68.67 18.25 8.65
N ASP A 26 68.73 19.55 8.89
CA ASP A 26 67.70 20.32 9.58
C ASP A 26 66.35 20.30 8.86
N TRP A 27 66.34 20.27 7.53
CA TRP A 27 65.11 20.28 6.74
C TRP A 27 64.41 18.92 6.78
N SER A 28 65.18 17.84 6.63
CA SER A 28 64.67 16.48 6.82
C SER A 28 64.13 16.29 8.24
N ALA A 29 64.75 16.90 9.25
CA ALA A 29 64.31 16.81 10.65
C ALA A 29 63.01 17.55 10.90
N MET A 30 62.87 18.73 10.30
CA MET A 30 61.63 19.49 10.31
C MET A 30 60.49 18.71 9.65
N VAL A 31 60.72 18.17 8.45
CA VAL A 31 59.70 17.42 7.68
C VAL A 31 59.28 16.13 8.41
N MET A 32 60.22 15.36 8.96
CA MET A 32 59.88 14.14 9.70
C MET A 32 59.12 14.44 11.00
N THR A 33 59.43 15.56 11.65
CA THR A 33 58.69 15.99 12.84
C THR A 33 57.26 16.37 12.47
N GLU A 34 57.05 17.10 11.38
CA GLU A 34 55.70 17.44 10.89
C GLU A 34 54.91 16.19 10.48
N ILE A 35 55.54 15.25 9.78
CA ILE A 35 54.92 13.97 9.42
C ILE A 35 54.50 13.20 10.67
N SER A 36 55.39 13.10 11.66
CA SER A 36 55.10 12.43 12.93
C SER A 36 53.92 13.08 13.66
N GLU A 37 53.85 14.41 13.70
CA GLU A 37 52.76 15.13 14.34
C GLU A 37 51.43 14.90 13.62
N ARG A 38 51.43 14.99 12.28
CA ARG A 38 50.24 14.69 11.45
C ARG A 38 49.78 13.25 11.63
N PHE A 39 50.70 12.30 11.75
CA PHE A 39 50.36 10.89 11.95
C PHE A 39 49.75 10.63 13.33
N MET A 40 50.27 11.29 14.39
CA MET A 40 49.67 11.24 15.72
C MET A 40 48.25 11.81 15.72
N PHE A 41 48.05 12.95 15.05
CA PHE A 41 46.72 13.55 14.89
C PHE A 41 45.77 12.58 14.16
N LEU A 42 46.17 12.06 13.01
CA LEU A 42 45.38 11.11 12.23
C LEU A 42 45.03 9.84 13.03
N THR A 43 45.99 9.29 13.77
CA THR A 43 45.78 8.10 14.60
C THR A 43 44.73 8.37 15.68
N SER A 44 44.77 9.55 16.31
CA SER A 44 43.78 9.92 17.33
C SER A 44 42.38 10.10 16.74
N GLU A 45 42.27 10.67 15.54
CA GLU A 45 41.00 10.87 14.83
C GLU A 45 40.39 9.55 14.33
N VAL A 46 41.23 8.65 13.81
CA VAL A 46 40.80 7.29 13.43
C VAL A 46 40.33 6.51 14.65
N ASN A 47 41.07 6.55 15.77
CA ASN A 47 40.68 5.83 16.98
C ASN A 47 39.34 6.36 17.53
N ARG A 48 39.13 7.68 17.50
CA ARG A 48 37.85 8.30 17.86
C ARG A 48 36.71 7.85 16.95
N SER A 49 36.96 7.75 15.65
CA SER A 49 35.98 7.25 14.67
C SER A 49 35.63 5.79 14.91
N VAL A 50 36.62 4.93 15.21
CA VAL A 50 36.39 3.51 15.55
C VAL A 50 35.51 3.39 16.79
N ILE A 51 35.78 4.18 17.84
CA ILE A 51 34.96 4.20 19.06
C ILE A 51 33.51 4.61 18.74
N GLN A 52 33.32 5.65 17.93
CA GLN A 52 31.98 6.10 17.52
C GLN A 52 31.25 5.05 16.67
N ILE A 53 31.96 4.36 15.78
CA ILE A 53 31.39 3.27 14.98
C ILE A 53 30.97 2.10 15.88
N ASP A 54 31.80 1.73 16.85
CA ASP A 54 31.46 0.65 17.81
C ASP A 54 30.27 1.03 18.70
N GLU A 55 30.21 2.28 19.17
CA GLU A 55 29.08 2.81 19.92
C GLU A 55 27.79 2.85 19.09
N ALA A 56 27.88 3.28 17.83
CA ALA A 56 26.76 3.24 16.88
C ALA A 56 26.32 1.79 16.61
N ALA A 57 27.24 0.85 16.42
CA ALA A 57 26.95 -0.55 16.20
C ALA A 57 26.25 -1.18 17.41
N LYS A 58 26.70 -0.87 18.64
CA LYS A 58 26.04 -1.31 19.88
C LYS A 58 24.65 -0.73 20.03
N ASN A 59 24.46 0.56 19.72
CA ASN A 59 23.14 1.20 19.74
C ASN A 59 22.19 0.62 18.70
N ILE A 60 22.67 0.30 17.50
CA ILE A 60 21.87 -0.37 16.46
C ILE A 60 21.48 -1.77 16.94
N LYS A 61 22.43 -2.55 17.47
CA LYS A 61 22.16 -3.90 17.99
C LYS A 61 21.19 -3.90 19.17
N GLY A 62 21.22 -2.87 20.02
CA GLY A 62 20.27 -2.70 21.13
C GLY A 62 18.87 -2.24 20.71
N LYS A 63 18.73 -1.54 19.57
CA LYS A 63 17.45 -1.07 19.04
C LYS A 63 16.76 -2.06 18.11
N VAL A 64 17.52 -2.96 17.49
CA VAL A 64 16.96 -4.07 16.71
C VAL A 64 16.58 -5.16 17.71
N ASN A 65 15.30 -5.22 18.09
CA ASN A 65 14.73 -6.37 18.79
C ASN A 65 14.83 -7.59 17.85
N GLN A 66 15.98 -8.26 17.86
CA GLN A 66 16.14 -9.57 17.22
C GLN A 66 15.34 -10.58 18.01
N ILE A 67 14.09 -10.78 17.61
CA ILE A 67 13.26 -11.85 18.13
C ILE A 67 13.80 -13.14 17.50
N ASN A 68 14.64 -13.85 18.26
CA ASN A 68 15.18 -15.13 17.85
C ASN A 68 14.17 -16.22 18.22
N PHE A 69 13.52 -16.82 17.23
CA PHE A 69 12.57 -17.91 17.45
C PHE A 69 13.33 -19.23 17.50
N ARG A 70 13.19 -19.96 18.62
CA ARG A 70 13.88 -21.25 18.79
C ARG A 70 13.19 -22.37 18.00
N ASN A 71 11.92 -22.20 17.66
CA ASN A 71 11.10 -23.18 16.97
C ASN A 71 10.17 -22.51 15.95
N ASN A 72 9.91 -23.17 14.81
CA ASN A 72 9.02 -22.67 13.77
C ASN A 72 7.60 -22.38 14.28
N ASN A 73 7.11 -23.17 15.24
CA ASN A 73 5.80 -22.95 15.84
C ASN A 73 5.71 -21.64 16.64
N GLU A 74 6.78 -21.23 17.33
CA GLU A 74 6.81 -19.96 18.06
C GLU A 74 6.80 -18.76 17.10
N ALA A 75 7.49 -18.88 15.96
CA ALA A 75 7.47 -17.86 14.91
C ALA A 75 6.06 -17.70 14.29
N ILE A 76 5.36 -18.81 14.06
CA ILE A 76 3.99 -18.80 13.53
C ILE A 76 3.01 -18.18 14.55
N ILE A 77 3.07 -18.59 15.81
CA ILE A 77 2.20 -18.03 16.86
C ILE A 77 2.45 -16.53 17.04
N PHE A 78 3.72 -16.10 17.00
CA PHE A 78 4.07 -14.68 17.06
C PHE A 78 3.53 -13.91 15.85
N GLY A 79 3.68 -14.45 14.63
CA GLY A 79 3.15 -13.85 13.41
C GLY A 79 1.62 -13.73 13.43
N ILE A 80 0.93 -14.79 13.87
CA ILE A 80 -0.53 -14.78 14.04
C ILE A 80 -0.94 -13.76 15.10
N GLY A 81 -0.27 -13.73 16.26
CA GLY A 81 -0.53 -12.78 17.34
C GLY A 81 -0.33 -11.32 16.93
N LEU A 82 0.65 -11.04 16.06
CA LEU A 82 0.88 -9.70 15.50
C LEU A 82 -0.23 -9.29 14.51
N SER A 83 -0.74 -10.25 13.73
CA SER A 83 -1.77 -10.02 12.71
C SER A 83 -3.20 -9.98 13.27
N LEU A 84 -3.43 -10.56 14.45
CA LEU A 84 -4.76 -10.69 15.08
C LEU A 84 -5.50 -9.35 15.26
N PRO A 85 -4.86 -8.26 15.73
CA PRO A 85 -5.52 -6.97 15.89
C PRO A 85 -5.96 -6.35 14.56
N PHE A 86 -5.17 -6.54 13.50
CA PHE A 86 -5.49 -6.05 12.17
C PHE A 86 -6.65 -6.84 11.55
N ALA A 87 -6.65 -8.16 11.72
CA ALA A 87 -7.76 -9.01 11.31
C ALA A 87 -9.06 -8.62 12.05
N ALA A 88 -8.99 -8.40 13.37
CA ALA A 88 -10.13 -7.97 14.17
C ALA A 88 -10.69 -6.61 13.70
N MET A 89 -9.81 -5.63 13.44
CA MET A 89 -10.24 -4.34 12.87
C MET A 89 -10.91 -4.49 11.50
N GLY A 90 -10.35 -5.33 10.61
CA GLY A 90 -10.95 -5.62 9.31
C GLY A 90 -12.35 -6.22 9.44
N THR A 91 -12.55 -7.17 10.35
CA THR A 91 -13.86 -7.77 10.59
C THR A 91 -14.87 -6.76 11.15
N LEU A 92 -14.43 -5.86 12.03
CA LEU A 92 -15.30 -4.85 12.64
C LEU A 92 -15.75 -3.83 11.60
N ILE A 93 -14.84 -3.36 10.75
CA ILE A 93 -15.18 -2.46 9.63
C ILE A 93 -16.15 -3.14 8.66
N SER A 94 -15.88 -4.40 8.29
CA SER A 94 -16.77 -5.16 7.41
C SER A 94 -18.17 -5.31 8.00
N ALA A 95 -18.28 -5.57 9.31
CA ALA A 95 -19.56 -5.68 10.00
C ALA A 95 -20.31 -4.34 10.02
N MET A 96 -19.61 -3.22 10.25
CA MET A 96 -20.22 -1.88 10.21
C MET A 96 -20.73 -1.52 8.81
N VAL A 97 -19.96 -1.81 7.76
CA VAL A 97 -20.38 -1.57 6.37
C VAL A 97 -21.59 -2.41 6.02
N PHE A 98 -21.60 -3.69 6.42
CA PHE A 98 -22.73 -4.58 6.19
C PHE A 98 -23.99 -4.10 6.92
N TRP A 99 -23.86 -3.67 8.18
CA TRP A 99 -24.95 -3.11 8.95
C TRP A 99 -25.50 -1.84 8.30
N TYR A 100 -24.63 -0.90 7.92
CA TYR A 100 -25.03 0.33 7.24
C TYR A 100 -25.76 0.05 5.92
N SER A 101 -25.25 -0.88 5.10
CA SER A 101 -25.89 -1.26 3.85
C SER A 101 -27.26 -1.91 4.06
N THR A 102 -27.46 -2.63 5.16
CA THR A 102 -28.72 -3.33 5.46
C THR A 102 -29.76 -2.40 6.10
N THR A 103 -29.33 -1.44 6.93
CA THR A 103 -30.21 -0.44 7.59
C THR A 103 -30.62 0.70 6.64
N THR A 104 -30.00 0.82 5.47
CA THR A 104 -30.38 1.85 4.51
C THR A 104 -31.78 1.57 3.96
N ARG A 105 -32.69 2.55 4.07
CA ARG A 105 -34.09 2.50 3.62
C ARG A 105 -34.28 2.01 2.18
N GLU A 106 -33.29 2.22 1.32
CA GLU A 106 -33.27 1.70 -0.05
C GLU A 106 -33.26 0.17 -0.12
N TYR A 107 -32.59 -0.50 0.81
CA TYR A 107 -32.54 -1.96 0.88
C TYR A 107 -33.89 -2.53 1.30
N GLU A 108 -34.54 -1.93 2.31
CA GLU A 108 -35.89 -2.32 2.74
C GLU A 108 -36.91 -2.15 1.60
N VAL A 109 -36.89 -1.01 0.90
CA VAL A 109 -37.79 -0.76 -0.23
C VAL A 109 -37.55 -1.74 -1.38
N ARG A 110 -36.29 -2.03 -1.72
CA ARG A 110 -35.96 -3.03 -2.76
C ARG A 110 -36.37 -4.44 -2.35
N LYS A 111 -36.15 -4.81 -1.09
CA LYS A 111 -36.54 -6.12 -0.55
C LYS A 111 -38.07 -6.28 -0.59
N GLN A 112 -38.80 -5.26 -0.15
CA GLN A 112 -40.25 -5.24 -0.18
C GLN A 112 -40.79 -5.32 -1.61
N LEU A 113 -40.21 -4.59 -2.57
CA LEU A 113 -40.60 -4.69 -3.99
C LEU A 113 -40.40 -6.10 -4.57
N ILE A 114 -39.34 -6.81 -4.15
CA ILE A 114 -39.07 -8.19 -4.61
C ILE A 114 -40.03 -9.18 -3.94
N GLU A 115 -40.37 -8.98 -2.67
CA GLU A 115 -41.30 -9.82 -1.91
C GLU A 115 -42.76 -9.62 -2.37
N ASP A 116 -43.20 -8.36 -2.53
CA ASP A 116 -44.57 -8.02 -2.91
C ASP A 116 -44.86 -8.33 -4.39
N TYR A 117 -43.85 -8.22 -5.26
CA TYR A 117 -43.98 -8.44 -6.69
C TYR A 117 -43.01 -9.51 -7.18
N ARG A 118 -43.40 -10.79 -7.04
CA ARG A 118 -42.63 -11.95 -7.55
C ARG A 118 -42.24 -11.83 -9.03
N ASN A 119 -43.00 -11.07 -9.82
CA ASN A 119 -42.75 -10.85 -11.24
C ASN A 119 -41.90 -9.59 -11.54
N ALA A 120 -41.58 -8.76 -10.55
CA ALA A 120 -40.82 -7.51 -10.73
C ALA A 120 -39.51 -7.67 -11.53
N PRO A 121 -38.70 -8.72 -11.33
CA PRO A 121 -37.50 -8.93 -12.14
C PRO A 121 -37.80 -9.11 -13.64
N SER A 122 -38.97 -9.66 -13.97
CA SER A 122 -39.41 -9.83 -15.37
C SER A 122 -39.86 -8.51 -15.99
N TYR A 123 -40.47 -7.63 -15.18
CA TYR A 123 -40.89 -6.29 -15.62
C TYR A 123 -39.75 -5.29 -15.72
N ALA A 124 -38.63 -5.50 -15.03
CA ALA A 124 -37.44 -4.63 -15.10
C ALA A 124 -36.94 -4.40 -16.54
N LYS A 125 -37.07 -5.42 -17.40
CA LYS A 125 -36.69 -5.32 -18.82
C LYS A 125 -37.61 -4.39 -19.60
N LEU A 126 -38.90 -4.32 -19.26
CA LEU A 126 -39.84 -3.35 -19.84
C LEU A 126 -39.53 -1.94 -19.36
N MET A 127 -39.22 -1.77 -18.07
CA MET A 127 -38.89 -0.46 -17.51
C MET A 127 -37.63 0.14 -18.14
N LYS A 128 -36.66 -0.69 -18.55
CA LYS A 128 -35.41 -0.23 -19.16
C LYS A 128 -35.58 0.30 -20.60
N ASN A 129 -36.46 -0.31 -21.38
CA ASN A 129 -36.58 -0.06 -22.82
C ASN A 129 -37.91 0.63 -23.21
N GLY A 130 -38.84 0.74 -22.27
CA GLY A 130 -40.16 1.31 -22.46
C GLY A 130 -40.12 2.82 -22.67
N LYS A 131 -40.78 3.29 -23.72
CA LYS A 131 -40.96 4.72 -23.96
C LYS A 131 -42.28 5.18 -23.35
N VAL A 132 -42.19 6.07 -22.36
CA VAL A 132 -43.36 6.69 -21.74
C VAL A 132 -43.62 8.05 -22.38
N ILE A 133 -44.86 8.33 -22.72
CA ILE A 133 -45.31 9.67 -23.12
C ILE A 133 -46.39 10.15 -22.15
N GLU A 134 -46.43 11.46 -21.92
CA GLU A 134 -47.49 12.09 -21.17
C GLU A 134 -48.43 12.79 -22.15
N HIS A 135 -49.73 12.48 -22.06
CA HIS A 135 -50.75 13.10 -22.88
C HIS A 135 -52.00 13.33 -22.01
N GLU A 136 -52.52 14.56 -22.02
CA GLU A 136 -53.70 14.96 -21.24
C GLU A 136 -53.62 14.57 -19.74
N GLY A 137 -52.44 14.76 -19.14
CA GLY A 137 -52.20 14.48 -17.71
C GLY A 137 -52.09 13.00 -17.34
N HIS A 138 -52.06 12.10 -18.33
CA HIS A 138 -51.93 10.66 -18.12
C HIS A 138 -50.64 10.16 -18.78
N GLN A 139 -49.98 9.19 -18.13
CA GLN A 139 -48.78 8.54 -18.63
C GLN A 139 -49.14 7.25 -19.37
N TYR A 140 -48.64 7.12 -20.60
CA TYR A 140 -48.87 5.97 -21.46
C TYR A 140 -47.55 5.32 -21.87
N LEU A 141 -47.52 3.98 -21.86
CA LEU A 141 -46.44 3.21 -22.44
C LEU A 141 -46.68 3.05 -23.94
N VAL A 142 -45.80 3.64 -24.76
CA VAL A 142 -45.90 3.56 -26.21
C VAL A 142 -45.29 2.25 -26.69
N MET A 143 -46.11 1.42 -27.34
CA MET A 143 -45.69 0.16 -27.94
C MET A 143 -46.19 0.06 -29.38
N GLY A 144 -45.32 -0.33 -30.30
CA GLY A 144 -45.64 -0.69 -31.68
C GLY A 144 -46.15 -2.13 -31.77
N LYS A 145 -46.79 -2.49 -32.89
CA LYS A 145 -47.17 -3.88 -33.15
C LYS A 145 -45.94 -4.64 -33.66
N ALA A 146 -45.58 -5.74 -33.00
CA ALA A 146 -44.46 -6.58 -33.41
C ALA A 146 -44.75 -7.23 -34.78
N ASP A 147 -43.75 -7.21 -35.67
CA ASP A 147 -43.80 -8.00 -36.89
C ASP A 147 -43.41 -9.46 -36.58
N GLN A 148 -44.41 -10.33 -36.46
CA GLN A 148 -44.23 -11.77 -36.22
C GLN A 148 -43.35 -12.45 -37.29
N LYS A 149 -43.16 -11.84 -38.47
CA LYS A 149 -42.35 -12.41 -39.57
C LYS A 149 -40.86 -12.15 -39.43
N SER A 150 -40.44 -11.14 -38.65
CA SER A 150 -39.03 -10.72 -38.56
C SER A 150 -38.22 -11.48 -37.49
N GLY A 151 -38.86 -12.35 -36.70
CA GLY A 151 -38.19 -13.26 -35.73
C GLY A 151 -37.62 -12.59 -34.46
N ASP A 152 -37.32 -11.29 -34.53
CA ASP A 152 -36.84 -10.48 -33.42
C ASP A 152 -37.92 -9.49 -32.97
N VAL A 153 -38.31 -9.62 -31.70
CA VAL A 153 -39.31 -8.77 -31.06
C VAL A 153 -38.62 -7.90 -30.02
N PHE A 154 -38.80 -6.59 -30.10
CA PHE A 154 -38.15 -5.64 -29.20
C PHE A 154 -38.89 -5.48 -27.87
N ILE A 155 -38.26 -5.98 -26.80
CA ILE A 155 -38.79 -5.92 -25.43
C ILE A 155 -39.00 -4.46 -24.99
N GLY A 156 -40.21 -4.13 -24.56
CA GLY A 156 -40.59 -2.79 -24.08
C GLY A 156 -41.02 -1.80 -25.15
N GLN A 157 -40.85 -2.16 -26.43
CA GLN A 157 -41.22 -1.30 -27.56
C GLN A 157 -42.30 -1.92 -28.45
N GLU A 158 -42.50 -3.23 -28.36
CA GLU A 158 -43.45 -3.94 -29.22
C GLU A 158 -44.41 -4.83 -28.44
N TYR A 159 -45.62 -5.01 -28.98
CA TYR A 159 -46.63 -5.93 -28.47
C TYR A 159 -47.09 -6.90 -29.56
N ILE A 160 -47.55 -8.09 -29.14
CA ILE A 160 -48.09 -9.12 -30.02
C ILE A 160 -49.58 -9.27 -29.73
N ALA A 161 -50.43 -9.19 -30.76
CA ALA A 161 -51.85 -9.47 -30.61
C ALA A 161 -52.09 -10.98 -30.65
N ASP A 162 -52.69 -11.53 -29.59
CA ASP A 162 -53.17 -12.91 -29.54
C ASP A 162 -54.57 -12.99 -30.15
N GLY A 163 -54.60 -13.33 -31.44
CA GLY A 163 -55.81 -13.35 -32.26
C GLY A 163 -56.89 -14.34 -31.81
N ASN A 164 -56.56 -15.32 -30.96
CA ASN A 164 -57.52 -16.31 -30.48
C ASN A 164 -58.29 -15.88 -29.23
N LEU A 165 -57.74 -14.94 -28.44
CA LEU A 165 -58.30 -14.55 -27.14
C LEU A 165 -58.55 -13.04 -27.01
N GLY A 166 -58.25 -12.25 -28.05
CA GLY A 166 -58.38 -10.79 -28.03
C GLY A 166 -57.43 -10.12 -27.03
N ARG A 167 -56.33 -10.78 -26.67
CA ARG A 167 -55.38 -10.31 -25.66
C ARG A 167 -54.14 -9.71 -26.32
N ILE A 168 -53.51 -8.77 -25.62
CA ILE A 168 -52.23 -8.20 -26.01
C ILE A 168 -51.13 -8.84 -25.17
N LEU A 169 -50.16 -9.48 -25.82
CA LEU A 169 -48.99 -10.10 -25.20
C LEU A 169 -47.81 -9.14 -25.30
N ILE A 170 -47.23 -8.78 -24.15
CA ILE A 170 -46.03 -7.95 -24.08
C ILE A 170 -44.83 -8.87 -23.82
N PRO A 171 -43.81 -8.87 -24.71
CA PRO A 171 -42.65 -9.73 -24.59
C PRO A 171 -41.78 -9.30 -23.41
N LEU A 172 -41.52 -10.22 -22.47
CA LEU A 172 -40.61 -10.02 -21.33
C LEU A 172 -39.23 -10.68 -21.54
N GLY A 173 -38.98 -11.20 -22.76
CA GLY A 173 -37.78 -11.91 -23.17
C GLY A 173 -37.98 -13.41 -23.38
N LYS A 174 -37.06 -14.03 -24.12
CA LYS A 174 -36.99 -15.49 -24.31
C LYS A 174 -36.43 -16.11 -23.02
N LYS A 175 -37.01 -17.22 -22.57
CA LYS A 175 -36.41 -18.07 -21.52
C LYS A 175 -35.35 -18.96 -22.14
#